data_AF-A0A7L5RUJ1-F1
#
_entry.id   AF-A0A7L5RUJ1-F1
#
_cell.length_a   1.000
_cell.length_b   1.000
_cell.length_c   1.000
_cell.angle_alpha   90.00
_cell.angle_beta   90.00
_cell.angle_gamma   90.00
#
_symmetry.space_group_name_H-M   'P 1'
#
loop_
_entity.id
_entity.type
_entity.pdbx_description
1 polymer ?
#
loop_
_entity_poly.entity_id
_entity_poly.type
_entity_poly.pdbx_seq_one_letter_code
_entity_poly.pdbx_strand_id
1 'polypeptide(L)'
;MQHNVDPGQHHLSRHSLFLARRFAVACAIFWISIVALAVIESLRSGFSYLHIVFPVATAVFALFTLHQFRRPLETLRVMRQVLHEGRQGRLHQRVTRTAKLGEVGLVAWELNEMFDLVETYFKEVNTCFARAARGEYHRRALDGAMPGQFADSLQRINEALQAMEDNAYYIARNRLGSGMHGLNMSKLLGNLQGNQADLSAVSREMDEVTRIADDNLSAAQESRQTTEAIGISLEGIGERMAEMRLAAEELGDASRHIDRTILIIAEISDQTNLLALNAAIEAARAGEHGRGFAVVADEVRKLAERTKSAATEVGTIIESLRARVGVMIEQTGQASEVSVTAAGQVTEFRARFLRFAESTEFTLGLLARAKDLSDASLAKLDHVLYMQNAYTAIETNGDGDAASVARQDAQASELGRWYYEGTGRARFAGTDAFRRMAKPNEQVHERVHEVLVLLGQDWENDPKVCERMMNAMREAEMASSEVLGSIDAMVGERHRASDSMAARARTTVDR
;
A
#
# COMPACT_ATOMS: atom_id res chain seq x y z
N MET A 1 36.93 -47.12 1.97
CA MET A 1 37.93 -48.20 2.03
C MET A 1 37.27 -49.44 2.62
N GLN A 2 36.70 -50.29 1.76
CA GLN A 2 36.25 -51.62 2.16
C GLN A 2 37.50 -52.50 2.30
N HIS A 3 37.94 -52.74 3.52
CA HIS A 3 38.76 -53.92 3.78
C HIS A 3 37.86 -55.14 3.63
N ASN A 4 37.87 -55.69 2.41
CA ASN A 4 37.28 -56.97 2.10
C ASN A 4 38.13 -58.06 2.77
N VAL A 5 37.90 -58.27 4.07
CA VAL A 5 38.44 -59.43 4.78
C VAL A 5 37.48 -60.57 4.47
N ASP A 6 37.93 -61.45 3.58
CA ASP A 6 37.29 -62.72 3.25
C ASP A 6 36.88 -63.48 4.54
N PRO A 7 35.58 -63.78 4.77
CA PRO A 7 35.14 -64.49 5.98
C PRO A 7 35.64 -65.95 6.05
N GLY A 8 36.25 -66.46 4.97
CA GLY A 8 36.59 -67.87 4.79
C GLY A 8 37.97 -68.32 5.28
N GLN A 9 38.88 -67.42 5.64
CA GLN A 9 40.24 -67.80 6.09
C GLN A 9 40.49 -67.46 7.55
N HIS A 10 39.66 -68.00 8.45
CA HIS A 10 40.19 -68.28 9.77
C HIS A 10 41.18 -69.43 9.63
N HIS A 11 42.46 -69.18 9.95
CA HIS A 11 43.45 -70.21 10.30
C HIS A 11 43.00 -70.97 11.57
N LEU A 12 41.80 -71.56 11.55
CA LEU A 12 41.44 -72.65 12.43
C LEU A 12 42.40 -73.75 12.06
N SER A 13 43.34 -74.03 12.94
CA SER A 13 44.25 -75.17 12.83
C SER A 13 43.43 -76.41 12.47
N ARG A 14 43.40 -76.76 11.17
CA ARG A 14 42.67 -77.92 10.64
C ARG A 14 43.22 -79.24 11.21
N HIS A 15 44.36 -79.19 11.90
CA HIS A 15 45.09 -80.34 12.40
C HIS A 15 45.40 -80.33 13.90
N SER A 16 44.89 -79.37 14.70
CA SER A 16 45.06 -79.43 16.16
C SER A 16 43.74 -79.63 16.89
N LEU A 17 43.70 -80.65 17.75
CA LEU A 17 42.62 -80.85 18.70
C LEU A 17 42.40 -79.56 19.53
N PHE A 18 41.15 -79.20 19.83
CA PHE A 18 40.86 -78.10 20.76
C PHE A 18 41.54 -78.34 22.11
N LEU A 19 41.91 -77.27 22.83
CA LEU A 19 42.68 -77.33 24.08
C LEU A 19 42.14 -78.35 25.08
N ALA A 20 40.81 -78.44 25.22
CA ALA A 20 40.15 -79.43 26.07
C ALA A 20 40.41 -80.89 25.66
N ARG A 21 40.37 -81.19 24.35
CA ARG A 21 40.66 -82.53 23.82
C ARG A 21 42.15 -82.86 23.89
N ARG A 22 43.04 -81.88 23.64
CA ARG A 22 44.49 -82.06 23.82
C ARG A 22 44.83 -82.35 25.29
N PHE A 23 44.21 -81.64 26.21
CA PHE A 23 44.42 -81.82 27.64
C PHE A 23 43.93 -83.19 28.13
N ALA A 24 42.75 -83.62 27.69
CA ALA A 24 42.24 -84.96 27.95
C ALA A 24 43.13 -86.06 27.37
N VAL A 25 43.59 -85.91 26.13
CA VAL A 25 44.52 -86.84 25.49
C VAL A 25 45.87 -86.86 26.19
N ALA A 26 46.41 -85.71 26.62
CA ALA A 26 47.66 -85.65 27.37
C ALA A 26 47.55 -86.36 28.73
N CYS A 27 46.45 -86.15 29.47
CA CYS A 27 46.18 -86.87 30.71
C CYS A 27 46.05 -88.38 30.48
N ALA A 28 45.38 -88.80 29.41
CA ALA A 28 45.21 -90.20 29.06
C ALA A 28 46.54 -90.85 28.63
N ILE A 29 47.32 -90.19 27.77
CA ILE A 29 48.65 -90.67 27.35
C ILE A 29 49.57 -90.78 28.57
N PHE A 30 49.64 -89.75 29.41
CA PHE A 30 50.47 -89.78 30.62
C PHE A 30 50.09 -90.95 31.53
N TRP A 31 48.80 -91.18 31.76
CA TRP A 31 48.34 -92.32 32.54
C TRP A 31 48.67 -93.67 31.89
N ILE A 32 48.42 -93.83 30.59
CA ILE A 32 48.74 -95.06 29.85
C ILE A 32 50.25 -95.33 29.87
N SER A 33 51.10 -94.31 29.76
CA SER A 33 52.56 -94.44 29.85
C SER A 33 53.00 -94.94 31.23
N ILE A 34 52.39 -94.44 32.31
CA ILE A 34 52.68 -94.89 33.67
C ILE A 34 52.20 -96.33 33.90
N VAL A 35 51.01 -96.70 33.38
CA VAL A 35 50.50 -98.08 33.42
C VAL A 35 51.44 -99.01 32.65
N ALA A 36 51.83 -98.65 31.43
CA ALA A 36 52.73 -99.44 30.61
C ALA A 36 54.10 -99.63 31.29
N LEU A 37 54.66 -98.57 31.88
CA LEU A 37 55.92 -98.63 32.64
C LEU A 37 55.79 -99.55 33.86
N ALA A 38 54.69 -99.45 34.61
CA ALA A 38 54.42 -100.31 35.77
C ALA A 38 54.28 -101.79 35.37
N VAL A 39 53.65 -102.08 34.24
CA VAL A 39 53.52 -103.44 33.69
C VAL A 39 54.88 -103.99 33.23
N ILE A 40 55.65 -103.20 32.48
CA ILE A 40 56.99 -103.60 32.00
C ILE A 40 57.93 -103.89 33.17
N GLU A 41 57.91 -103.05 34.20
CA GLU A 41 58.75 -103.23 35.39
C GLU A 41 58.32 -104.46 36.19
N SER A 42 57.01 -104.65 36.41
CA SER A 42 56.48 -105.84 37.09
C SER A 42 56.84 -107.16 36.39
N LEU A 43 57.00 -107.15 35.06
CA LEU A 43 57.45 -108.31 34.29
C LEU A 43 58.97 -108.57 34.39
N ARG A 44 59.78 -107.54 34.69
CA ARG A 44 61.25 -107.64 34.79
C ARG A 44 61.75 -107.92 36.20
N SER A 45 61.20 -107.26 37.21
CA SER A 45 61.70 -107.29 38.60
C SER A 45 60.77 -108.01 39.59
N GLY A 46 59.63 -108.52 39.13
CA GLY A 46 58.61 -109.19 39.95
C GLY A 46 57.53 -108.23 40.47
N PHE A 47 56.42 -108.78 40.98
CA PHE A 47 55.29 -107.95 41.41
C PHE A 47 55.55 -107.25 42.75
N SER A 48 55.20 -105.96 42.81
CA SER A 48 55.26 -105.09 43.99
C SER A 48 53.99 -104.24 44.06
N TYR A 49 53.52 -103.95 45.27
CA TYR A 49 52.36 -103.08 45.50
C TYR A 49 52.51 -101.70 44.85
N LEU A 50 53.75 -101.21 44.65
CA LEU A 50 54.03 -99.95 43.97
C LEU A 50 53.54 -99.93 42.51
N HIS A 51 53.49 -101.08 41.83
CA HIS A 51 53.00 -101.19 40.45
C HIS A 51 51.49 -100.98 40.32
N ILE A 52 50.73 -101.04 41.43
CA ILE A 52 49.31 -100.69 41.46
C ILE A 52 49.10 -99.27 41.99
N VAL A 53 49.85 -98.90 43.04
CA VAL A 53 49.68 -97.60 43.71
C VAL A 53 49.96 -96.44 42.75
N PHE A 54 51.04 -96.48 41.95
CA PHE A 54 51.37 -95.38 41.03
C PHE A 54 50.34 -95.19 39.89
N PRO A 55 49.86 -96.24 39.20
CA PRO A 55 48.77 -96.10 38.23
C PRO A 55 47.46 -95.59 38.82
N VAL A 56 47.10 -96.00 40.05
CA VAL A 56 45.87 -95.53 40.70
C VAL A 56 46.02 -94.07 41.14
N ALA A 57 47.14 -93.69 41.76
CA ALA A 57 47.41 -92.31 42.17
C ALA A 57 47.44 -91.36 40.97
N THR A 58 48.06 -91.77 39.84
CA THR A 58 48.07 -90.97 38.62
C THR A 58 46.70 -90.93 37.93
N ALA A 59 45.88 -91.99 38.01
CA ALA A 59 44.49 -91.96 37.55
C ALA A 59 43.66 -90.94 38.34
N VAL A 60 43.77 -90.96 39.67
CA VAL A 60 43.07 -90.01 40.56
C VAL A 60 43.54 -88.59 40.29
N PHE A 61 44.84 -88.37 40.13
CA PHE A 61 45.40 -87.06 39.78
C PHE A 61 44.94 -86.57 38.41
N ALA A 62 44.91 -87.44 37.39
CA ALA A 62 44.41 -87.13 36.06
C ALA A 62 42.91 -86.77 36.09
N LEU A 63 42.10 -87.53 36.84
CA LEU A 63 40.66 -87.23 37.02
C LEU A 63 40.43 -85.92 37.78
N PHE A 64 41.17 -85.67 38.86
CA PHE A 64 41.14 -84.42 39.61
C PHE A 64 41.48 -83.22 38.70
N THR A 65 42.56 -83.36 37.92
CA THR A 65 43.03 -82.35 36.97
C THR A 65 42.00 -82.10 35.86
N LEU A 66 41.41 -83.15 35.28
CA LEU A 66 40.33 -83.03 34.30
C LEU A 66 39.08 -82.36 34.88
N HIS A 67 38.75 -82.64 36.14
CA HIS A 67 37.63 -82.00 36.84
C HIS A 67 37.90 -80.51 37.08
N GLN A 68 39.09 -80.16 37.57
CA GLN A 68 39.50 -78.79 37.86
C GLN A 68 39.50 -77.91 36.59
N PHE A 69 40.00 -78.41 35.47
CA PHE A 69 40.10 -77.66 34.21
C PHE A 69 38.81 -77.66 33.37
N ARG A 70 37.80 -78.46 33.73
CA ARG A 70 36.53 -78.51 32.99
C ARG A 70 35.84 -77.15 32.93
N ARG A 71 35.72 -76.46 34.08
CA ARG A 71 35.00 -75.17 34.16
C ARG A 71 35.73 -74.02 33.42
N PRO A 72 37.05 -73.83 33.57
CA PRO A 72 37.78 -72.85 32.75
C PRO A 72 37.65 -73.10 31.26
N LEU A 73 37.78 -74.36 30.80
CA LEU A 73 37.66 -74.72 29.39
C LEU A 73 36.24 -74.51 28.84
N GLU A 74 35.22 -74.78 29.64
CA GLU A 74 33.83 -74.48 29.28
C GLU A 74 33.59 -72.97 29.18
N THR A 75 34.17 -72.19 30.09
CA THR A 75 34.08 -70.72 30.07
C THR A 75 34.69 -70.13 28.81
N LEU A 76 35.83 -70.65 28.33
CA LEU A 76 36.41 -70.26 27.04
C LEU A 76 35.46 -70.53 25.87
N ARG A 77 34.69 -71.63 25.92
CA ARG A 77 33.68 -71.93 24.90
C ARG A 77 32.52 -70.93 24.94
N VAL A 78 32.08 -70.52 26.14
CA VAL A 78 31.04 -69.50 26.35
C VAL A 78 31.54 -68.13 25.89
N MET A 79 32.77 -67.72 26.23
CA MET A 79 33.38 -66.49 25.72
C MET A 79 33.37 -66.42 24.20
N ARG A 80 33.76 -67.52 23.53
CA ARG A 80 33.70 -67.61 22.07
C ARG A 80 32.28 -67.43 21.54
N GLN A 81 31.27 -67.95 22.23
CA GLN A 81 29.87 -67.76 21.87
C GLN A 81 29.45 -66.29 22.06
N VAL A 82 29.77 -65.67 23.21
CA VAL A 82 29.47 -64.24 23.46
C VAL A 82 30.15 -63.34 22.41
N LEU A 83 31.41 -63.62 22.05
CA LEU A 83 32.11 -62.93 20.97
C LEU A 83 31.42 -63.13 19.60
N HIS A 84 30.89 -64.33 19.34
CA HIS A 84 30.14 -64.60 18.13
C HIS A 84 28.82 -63.83 18.08
N GLU A 85 28.11 -63.75 19.21
CA GLU A 85 26.88 -62.96 19.35
C GLU A 85 27.15 -61.46 19.21
N GLY A 86 28.23 -60.96 19.83
CA GLY A 86 28.67 -59.57 19.70
C GLY A 86 29.04 -59.20 18.26
N ARG A 87 29.68 -60.12 17.52
CA ARG A 87 29.91 -59.96 16.06
C ARG A 87 28.62 -59.82 15.25
N GLN A 88 27.50 -60.33 15.74
CA GLN A 88 26.18 -60.18 15.12
C GLN A 88 25.41 -58.96 15.65
N GLY A 89 26.05 -58.08 16.43
CA GLY A 89 25.43 -56.89 17.03
C GLY A 89 24.62 -57.17 18.30
N ARG A 90 24.61 -58.40 18.82
CA ARG A 90 23.91 -58.76 20.06
C ARG A 90 24.81 -58.56 21.27
N LEU A 91 24.92 -57.31 21.68
CA LEU A 91 25.84 -56.87 22.74
C LEU A 91 25.35 -57.10 24.17
N HIS A 92 24.14 -57.60 24.40
CA HIS A 92 23.58 -57.82 25.76
C HIS A 92 24.03 -59.15 26.40
N GLN A 93 24.73 -60.01 25.66
CA GLN A 93 25.16 -61.32 26.14
C GLN A 93 26.37 -61.17 27.08
N ARG A 94 26.39 -61.94 28.18
CA ARG A 94 27.47 -61.88 29.20
C ARG A 94 27.96 -63.27 29.56
N VAL A 95 29.25 -63.38 29.84
CA VAL A 95 29.85 -64.59 30.42
C VAL A 95 29.54 -64.59 31.92
N THR A 96 28.70 -65.51 32.35
CA THR A 96 28.29 -65.64 33.76
C THR A 96 29.08 -66.75 34.46
N ARG A 97 29.05 -66.78 35.80
CA ARG A 97 29.73 -67.79 36.65
C ARG A 97 31.26 -67.79 36.53
N THR A 98 31.86 -66.60 36.55
CA THR A 98 33.31 -66.38 36.37
C THR A 98 34.13 -66.54 37.66
N ALA A 99 33.47 -66.68 38.82
CA ALA A 99 34.13 -66.76 40.12
C ALA A 99 35.03 -68.01 40.25
N LYS A 100 36.19 -67.84 40.88
CA LYS A 100 37.19 -68.91 41.15
C LYS A 100 37.74 -69.60 39.88
N LEU A 101 37.81 -68.90 38.75
CA LEU A 101 38.37 -69.41 37.49
C LEU A 101 39.78 -68.90 37.17
N GLY A 102 40.43 -68.19 38.11
CA GLY A 102 41.74 -67.59 37.90
C GLY A 102 41.74 -66.58 36.75
N GLU A 103 42.78 -66.61 35.93
CA GLU A 103 43.01 -65.73 34.78
C GLU A 103 41.89 -65.84 33.74
N VAL A 104 41.29 -67.02 33.56
CA VAL A 104 40.14 -67.21 32.66
C VAL A 104 38.93 -66.43 33.17
N GLY A 105 38.74 -66.35 34.49
CA GLY A 105 37.69 -65.54 35.10
C GLY A 105 37.92 -64.04 34.90
N LEU A 106 39.17 -63.58 35.00
CA LEU A 106 39.54 -62.19 34.77
C LEU A 106 39.27 -61.78 33.32
N VAL A 107 39.71 -62.58 32.34
CA VAL A 107 39.43 -62.32 30.92
C VAL A 107 37.92 -62.33 30.62
N ALA A 108 37.14 -63.17 31.31
CA ALA A 108 35.69 -63.17 31.18
C ALA A 108 35.05 -61.86 31.66
N TRP A 109 35.59 -61.31 32.74
CA TRP A 109 35.12 -60.09 33.36
C TRP A 109 35.48 -58.87 32.50
N GLU A 110 36.73 -58.75 32.06
CA GLU A 110 37.17 -57.72 31.10
C GLU A 110 36.37 -57.75 29.79
N LEU A 111 36.04 -58.96 29.30
CA LEU A 111 35.17 -59.11 28.13
C LEU A 111 33.77 -58.57 28.38
N ASN A 112 33.19 -58.81 29.57
CA ASN A 112 31.88 -58.28 29.92
C ASN A 112 31.91 -56.75 30.05
N GLU A 113 32.92 -56.18 30.71
CA GLU A 113 33.07 -54.73 30.83
C GLU A 113 33.21 -54.06 29.46
N MET A 114 33.99 -54.65 28.55
CA MET A 114 34.08 -54.17 27.17
C MET A 114 32.71 -54.17 26.48
N PHE A 115 31.91 -55.23 26.66
CA PHE A 115 30.55 -55.29 26.10
C PHE A 115 29.62 -54.26 26.75
N ASP A 116 29.73 -54.01 28.06
CA ASP A 116 28.96 -52.97 28.76
C ASP A 116 29.27 -51.57 28.22
N LEU A 117 30.54 -51.26 27.98
CA LEU A 117 30.96 -49.98 27.38
C LEU A 117 30.42 -49.82 25.96
N VAL A 118 30.58 -50.83 25.11
CA VAL A 118 30.11 -50.79 23.72
C VAL A 118 28.58 -50.68 23.68
N GLU A 119 27.86 -51.47 24.49
CA GLU A 119 26.40 -51.42 24.57
C GLU A 119 25.90 -50.05 25.04
N THR A 120 26.49 -49.50 26.09
CA THR A 120 26.11 -48.20 26.66
C THR A 120 26.39 -47.08 25.66
N TYR A 121 27.53 -47.13 24.96
CA TYR A 121 27.88 -46.16 23.92
C TYR A 121 26.81 -46.13 22.83
N PHE A 122 26.44 -47.29 22.27
CA PHE A 122 25.40 -47.33 21.25
C PHE A 122 24.02 -46.89 21.76
N LYS A 123 23.68 -47.16 23.03
CA LYS A 123 22.42 -46.67 23.63
C LYS A 123 22.39 -45.15 23.71
N GLU A 124 23.47 -44.51 24.15
CA GLU A 124 23.54 -43.04 24.22
C GLU A 124 23.45 -42.42 22.83
N VAL A 125 24.25 -42.91 21.87
CA VAL A 125 24.22 -42.43 20.48
C VAL A 125 22.83 -42.56 19.88
N ASN A 126 22.21 -43.74 19.96
CA ASN A 126 20.88 -43.97 19.40
C ASN A 126 19.80 -43.11 20.05
N THR A 127 19.87 -42.89 21.36
CA THR A 127 18.88 -42.07 22.07
C THR A 127 18.96 -40.62 21.64
N CYS A 128 20.16 -40.04 21.55
CA CYS A 128 20.33 -38.66 21.12
C CYS A 128 19.89 -38.45 19.67
N PHE A 129 20.28 -39.34 18.75
CA PHE A 129 19.86 -39.22 17.35
C PHE A 129 18.36 -39.49 17.14
N ALA A 130 17.75 -40.39 17.91
CA ALA A 130 16.30 -40.61 17.85
C ALA A 130 15.49 -39.39 18.30
N ARG A 131 16.01 -38.62 19.27
CA ARG A 131 15.43 -37.35 19.74
C ARG A 131 15.67 -36.23 18.72
N ALA A 132 16.91 -36.10 18.22
CA ALA A 132 17.26 -35.14 17.18
C ALA A 132 16.42 -35.32 15.89
N ALA A 133 16.10 -36.57 15.52
CA ALA A 133 15.22 -36.87 14.39
C ALA A 133 13.77 -36.36 14.58
N ARG A 134 13.38 -36.03 15.81
CA ARG A 134 12.09 -35.41 16.16
C ARG A 134 12.20 -33.89 16.38
N GLY A 135 13.37 -33.29 16.11
CA GLY A 135 13.64 -31.88 16.38
C GLY A 135 14.03 -31.56 17.83
N GLU A 136 14.22 -32.58 18.67
CA GLU A 136 14.57 -32.40 20.08
C GLU A 136 16.09 -32.49 20.28
N TYR A 137 16.81 -31.38 20.07
CA TYR A 137 18.29 -31.36 20.12
C TYR A 137 18.88 -31.22 21.54
N HIS A 138 18.05 -30.82 22.51
CA HIS A 138 18.47 -30.56 23.89
C HIS A 138 19.01 -31.79 24.65
N ARG A 139 18.66 -33.03 24.22
CA ARG A 139 19.21 -34.26 24.83
C ARG A 139 20.61 -34.53 24.29
N ARG A 140 21.62 -34.07 25.03
CA ARG A 140 23.05 -34.35 24.79
C ARG A 140 23.46 -35.73 25.29
N ALA A 141 24.42 -36.37 24.65
CA ALA A 141 25.01 -37.63 25.08
C ALA A 141 25.82 -37.44 26.38
N LEU A 142 25.81 -38.45 27.24
CA LEU A 142 26.53 -38.45 28.52
C LEU A 142 27.97 -38.94 28.33
N ASP A 143 28.90 -38.03 28.02
CA ASP A 143 30.31 -38.32 27.77
C ASP A 143 31.11 -38.59 29.05
N GLY A 144 30.78 -37.94 30.17
CA GLY A 144 31.54 -38.04 31.42
C GLY A 144 31.59 -39.43 32.08
N ALA A 145 30.73 -40.37 31.65
CA ALA A 145 30.72 -41.75 32.14
C ALA A 145 31.50 -42.74 31.25
N MET A 146 32.09 -42.26 30.15
CA MET A 146 32.77 -43.10 29.16
C MET A 146 34.29 -42.94 29.22
N PRO A 147 35.08 -44.01 29.00
CA PRO A 147 36.54 -43.92 28.97
C PRO A 147 37.08 -43.63 27.56
N GLY A 148 38.15 -42.83 27.50
CA GLY A 148 38.99 -42.64 26.32
C GLY A 148 38.21 -42.25 25.05
N GLN A 149 38.43 -42.98 23.96
CA GLN A 149 37.87 -42.66 22.65
C GLN A 149 36.33 -42.66 22.62
N PHE A 150 35.67 -43.39 23.52
CA PHE A 150 34.21 -43.36 23.61
C PHE A 150 33.71 -41.99 24.09
N ALA A 151 34.34 -41.40 25.10
CA ALA A 151 34.00 -40.05 25.57
C ALA A 151 34.27 -39.00 24.49
N ASP A 152 35.46 -39.04 23.86
CA ASP A 152 35.82 -38.11 22.79
C ASP A 152 34.81 -38.15 21.64
N SER A 153 34.32 -39.34 21.26
CA SER A 153 33.30 -39.49 20.23
C SER A 153 31.94 -38.95 20.67
N LEU A 154 31.53 -39.16 21.93
CA LEU A 154 30.28 -38.60 22.44
C LEU A 154 30.33 -37.06 22.53
N GLN A 155 31.49 -36.49 22.87
CA GLN A 155 31.70 -35.04 22.82
C GLN A 155 31.54 -34.49 21.40
N ARG A 156 32.16 -35.14 20.38
CA ARG A 156 31.97 -34.76 18.97
C ARG A 156 30.52 -34.90 18.50
N ILE A 157 29.79 -35.89 19.03
CA ILE A 157 28.35 -36.02 18.77
C ILE A 157 27.59 -34.85 19.40
N ASN A 158 27.95 -34.41 20.60
CA ASN A 158 27.34 -33.23 21.23
C ASN A 158 27.61 -31.95 20.42
N GLU A 159 28.83 -31.76 19.90
CA GLU A 159 29.15 -30.67 18.97
C GLU A 159 28.29 -30.71 17.70
N ALA A 160 28.13 -31.90 17.10
CA ALA A 160 27.27 -32.07 15.94
C ALA A 160 25.79 -31.77 16.24
N LEU A 161 25.29 -32.21 17.40
CA LEU A 161 23.92 -31.92 17.83
C LEU A 161 23.69 -30.42 18.09
N GLN A 162 24.69 -29.69 18.60
CA GLN A 162 24.62 -28.23 18.73
C GLN A 162 24.54 -27.57 17.35
N ALA A 163 25.40 -27.98 16.41
CA ALA A 163 25.35 -27.45 15.04
C ALA A 163 24.02 -27.76 14.34
N MET A 164 23.40 -28.91 14.62
CA MET A 164 22.08 -29.25 14.10
C MET A 164 20.97 -28.37 14.70
N GLU A 165 21.06 -28.04 15.98
CA GLU A 165 20.14 -27.14 16.68
C GLU A 165 20.23 -25.72 16.13
N ASP A 166 21.44 -25.18 16.02
CA ASP A 166 21.70 -23.85 15.46
C ASP A 166 21.21 -23.76 14.00
N ASN A 167 21.34 -24.85 13.23
CA ASN A 167 20.82 -24.91 11.87
C ASN A 167 19.29 -24.99 11.82
N ALA A 168 18.64 -25.71 12.75
CA ALA A 168 17.18 -25.75 12.84
C ALA A 168 16.61 -24.36 13.15
N TYR A 169 17.24 -23.64 14.07
CA TYR A 169 16.96 -22.23 14.38
C TYR A 169 17.07 -21.33 13.15
N TYR A 170 18.18 -21.45 12.42
CA TYR A 170 18.42 -20.69 11.20
C TYR A 170 17.34 -20.96 10.13
N ILE A 171 16.92 -22.21 9.96
CA ILE A 171 15.84 -22.59 9.04
C ILE A 171 14.50 -21.97 9.48
N ALA A 172 14.17 -21.99 10.77
CA ALA A 172 12.93 -21.40 11.28
C ALA A 172 12.87 -19.89 11.00
N ARG A 173 13.96 -19.16 11.30
CA ARG A 173 14.10 -17.73 10.97
C ARG A 173 13.96 -17.45 9.48
N ASN A 174 14.66 -18.21 8.65
CA ASN A 174 14.58 -18.04 7.20
C ASN A 174 13.19 -18.35 6.65
N ARG A 175 12.49 -19.35 7.18
CA ARG A 175 11.13 -19.68 6.75
C ARG A 175 10.17 -18.53 7.04
N LEU A 176 10.22 -17.99 8.26
CA LEU A 176 9.41 -16.83 8.64
C LEU A 176 9.78 -15.62 7.79
N GLY A 177 11.06 -15.24 7.75
CA GLY A 177 11.54 -14.08 7.01
C GLY A 177 11.22 -14.14 5.52
N SER A 178 11.45 -15.29 4.86
CA SER A 178 11.12 -15.47 3.44
C SER A 178 9.61 -15.44 3.19
N GLY A 179 8.82 -16.09 4.06
CA GLY A 179 7.35 -16.07 3.95
C GLY A 179 6.77 -14.67 4.10
N MET A 180 7.25 -13.91 5.09
CA MET A 180 6.85 -12.52 5.33
C MET A 180 7.30 -11.60 4.21
N HIS A 181 8.56 -11.73 3.74
CA HIS A 181 9.07 -10.93 2.63
C HIS A 181 8.28 -11.16 1.34
N GLY A 182 7.94 -12.42 1.02
CA GLY A 182 7.13 -12.74 -0.15
C GLY A 182 5.72 -12.13 -0.09
N LEU A 183 5.07 -12.19 1.09
CA LEU A 183 3.77 -11.57 1.31
C LEU A 183 3.85 -10.04 1.22
N ASN A 184 4.83 -9.44 1.91
CA ASN A 184 5.07 -8.00 1.93
C ASN A 184 5.29 -7.45 0.51
N MET A 185 6.25 -8.02 -0.24
CA MET A 185 6.60 -7.53 -1.56
C MET A 185 5.43 -7.62 -2.55
N SER A 186 4.66 -8.72 -2.51
CA SER A 186 3.49 -8.90 -3.37
C SER A 186 2.41 -7.86 -3.08
N LYS A 187 2.20 -7.48 -1.82
CA LYS A 187 1.14 -6.55 -1.41
C LYS A 187 1.58 -5.09 -1.55
N LEU A 188 2.80 -4.77 -1.16
CA LEU A 188 3.39 -3.44 -1.29
C LEU A 188 3.38 -2.96 -2.75
N LEU A 189 3.84 -3.80 -3.69
CA LEU A 189 3.87 -3.41 -5.11
C LEU A 189 2.46 -3.12 -5.64
N GLY A 190 1.48 -3.97 -5.33
CA GLY A 190 0.09 -3.75 -5.74
C GLY A 190 -0.50 -2.47 -5.15
N ASN A 191 -0.22 -2.20 -3.86
CA ASN A 191 -0.71 -1.01 -3.18
C ASN A 191 -0.07 0.27 -3.74
N LEU A 192 1.24 0.27 -4.00
CA LEU A 192 1.94 1.40 -4.61
C LEU A 192 1.47 1.66 -6.05
N GLN A 193 1.22 0.61 -6.83
CA GLN A 193 0.65 0.73 -8.19
C GLN A 193 -0.77 1.32 -8.17
N GLY A 194 -1.63 0.86 -7.25
CA GLY A 194 -2.96 1.45 -7.06
C GLY A 194 -2.87 2.93 -6.70
N ASN A 195 -2.01 3.27 -5.73
CA ASN A 195 -1.82 4.65 -5.33
C ASN A 195 -1.24 5.54 -6.44
N GLN A 196 -0.31 5.02 -7.25
CA GLN A 196 0.22 5.71 -8.42
C GLN A 196 -0.90 5.98 -9.46
N ALA A 197 -1.81 5.03 -9.66
CA ALA A 197 -2.93 5.19 -10.56
C ALA A 197 -3.89 6.31 -10.09
N ASP A 198 -4.14 6.41 -8.79
CA ASP A 198 -4.96 7.48 -8.21
C ASP A 198 -4.31 8.84 -8.40
N LEU A 199 -3.01 8.98 -8.07
CA LEU A 199 -2.29 10.24 -8.26
C LEU A 199 -2.23 10.65 -9.74
N SER A 200 -2.13 9.68 -10.65
CA SER A 200 -2.22 9.94 -12.09
C SER A 200 -3.63 10.38 -12.52
N ALA A 201 -4.68 9.90 -11.86
CA ALA A 201 -6.05 10.37 -12.08
C ALA A 201 -6.24 11.80 -11.53
N VAL A 202 -5.71 12.11 -10.33
CA VAL A 202 -5.67 13.48 -9.78
C VAL A 202 -4.97 14.43 -10.74
N SER A 203 -3.79 14.04 -11.27
CA SER A 203 -3.05 14.88 -12.22
C SER A 203 -3.88 15.19 -13.47
N ARG A 204 -4.57 14.19 -14.05
CA ARG A 204 -5.42 14.40 -15.23
C ARG A 204 -6.60 15.32 -14.92
N GLU A 205 -7.21 15.20 -13.75
CA GLU A 205 -8.28 16.13 -13.33
C GLU A 205 -7.75 17.56 -13.12
N MET A 206 -6.53 17.71 -12.60
CA MET A 206 -5.88 19.01 -12.43
C MET A 206 -5.47 19.67 -13.76
N ASP A 207 -5.02 18.88 -14.73
CA ASP A 207 -4.72 19.38 -16.08
C ASP A 207 -6.00 19.93 -16.74
N GLU A 208 -7.12 19.23 -16.58
CA GLU A 208 -8.42 19.68 -17.10
C GLU A 208 -8.92 20.94 -16.37
N VAL A 209 -8.79 20.99 -15.05
CA VAL A 209 -9.07 22.21 -14.27
C VAL A 209 -8.24 23.39 -14.76
N THR A 210 -6.95 23.18 -15.01
CA THR A 210 -6.03 24.23 -15.48
C THR A 210 -6.44 24.72 -16.86
N ARG A 211 -6.79 23.81 -17.77
CA ARG A 211 -7.26 24.14 -19.11
C ARG A 211 -8.55 24.98 -19.07
N ILE A 212 -9.54 24.56 -18.27
CA ILE A 212 -10.81 25.30 -18.14
C ILE A 212 -10.59 26.65 -17.44
N ALA A 213 -9.68 26.73 -16.47
CA ALA A 213 -9.33 27.98 -15.82
C ALA A 213 -8.70 28.99 -16.81
N ASP A 214 -7.87 28.53 -17.75
CA ASP A 214 -7.28 29.36 -18.81
C ASP A 214 -8.34 29.85 -19.81
N ASP A 215 -9.25 28.97 -20.23
CA ASP A 215 -10.41 29.31 -21.06
C ASP A 215 -11.29 30.37 -20.37
N ASN A 216 -11.55 30.19 -19.08
CA ASN A 216 -12.32 31.13 -18.25
C ASN A 216 -11.61 32.48 -18.10
N LEU A 217 -10.30 32.49 -17.92
CA LEU A 217 -9.51 33.72 -17.84
C LEU A 217 -9.57 34.50 -19.15
N SER A 218 -9.42 33.82 -20.29
CA SER A 218 -9.53 34.41 -21.62
C SER A 218 -10.92 34.99 -21.86
N ALA A 219 -11.98 34.23 -21.54
CA ALA A 219 -13.36 34.69 -21.64
C ALA A 219 -13.65 35.92 -20.75
N ALA A 220 -13.08 35.97 -19.55
CA ALA A 220 -13.20 37.12 -18.65
C ALA A 220 -12.50 38.37 -19.20
N GLN A 221 -11.33 38.21 -19.83
CA GLN A 221 -10.61 39.33 -20.46
C GLN A 221 -11.37 39.92 -21.64
N GLU A 222 -11.94 39.08 -22.50
CA GLU A 222 -12.80 39.54 -23.60
C GLU A 222 -14.08 40.22 -23.09
N SER A 223 -14.67 39.66 -22.03
CA SER A 223 -15.86 40.24 -21.40
C SER A 223 -15.56 41.62 -20.80
N ARG A 224 -14.36 41.83 -20.24
CA ARG A 224 -13.90 43.15 -19.77
C ARG A 224 -13.79 44.15 -20.93
N GLN A 225 -13.14 43.77 -22.03
CA GLN A 225 -13.02 44.64 -23.21
C GLN A 225 -14.39 45.02 -23.79
N THR A 226 -15.32 44.06 -23.82
CA THR A 226 -16.70 44.30 -24.28
C THR A 226 -17.43 45.28 -23.36
N THR A 227 -17.23 45.15 -22.05
CA THR A 227 -17.81 46.06 -21.05
C THR A 227 -17.26 47.48 -21.19
N GLU A 228 -15.95 47.63 -21.42
CA GLU A 228 -15.32 48.93 -21.69
C GLU A 228 -15.90 49.58 -22.96
N ALA A 229 -16.05 48.81 -24.06
CA ALA A 229 -16.63 49.31 -25.30
C ALA A 229 -18.11 49.73 -25.15
N ILE A 230 -18.89 49.00 -24.35
CA ILE A 230 -20.26 49.38 -23.98
C ILE A 230 -20.25 50.70 -23.19
N GLY A 231 -19.33 50.85 -22.22
CA GLY A 231 -19.16 52.08 -21.45
C GLY A 231 -18.92 53.30 -22.33
N ILE A 232 -17.96 53.22 -23.25
CA ILE A 232 -17.64 54.28 -24.22
C ILE A 232 -18.87 54.60 -25.10
N SER A 233 -19.59 53.58 -25.56
CA SER A 233 -20.78 53.77 -26.41
C SER A 233 -21.90 54.50 -25.65
N LEU A 234 -22.11 54.16 -24.37
CA LEU A 234 -23.10 54.80 -23.52
C LEU A 234 -22.72 56.26 -23.18
N GLU A 235 -21.44 56.54 -22.93
CA GLU A 235 -20.93 57.91 -22.75
C GLU A 235 -21.20 58.75 -24.01
N GLY A 236 -20.87 58.22 -25.19
CA GLY A 236 -21.12 58.91 -26.47
C GLY A 236 -22.62 59.15 -26.75
N ILE A 237 -23.51 58.24 -26.33
CA ILE A 237 -24.97 58.48 -26.36
C ILE A 237 -25.33 59.64 -25.42
N GLY A 238 -24.77 59.66 -24.21
CA GLY A 238 -24.99 60.71 -23.22
C GLY A 238 -24.62 62.10 -23.75
N GLU A 239 -23.46 62.23 -24.40
CA GLU A 239 -23.01 63.47 -25.03
C GLU A 239 -23.97 63.93 -26.14
N ARG A 240 -24.36 63.03 -27.04
CA ARG A 240 -25.31 63.34 -28.14
C ARG A 240 -26.69 63.74 -27.62
N MET A 241 -27.16 63.11 -26.55
CA MET A 241 -28.41 63.51 -25.90
C MET A 241 -28.31 64.89 -25.25
N ALA A 242 -27.14 65.25 -24.69
CA ALA A 242 -26.91 66.58 -24.13
C ALA A 242 -26.88 67.66 -25.23
N GLU A 243 -26.23 67.41 -26.36
CA GLU A 243 -26.25 68.30 -27.53
C GLU A 243 -27.66 68.47 -28.09
N MET A 244 -28.42 67.39 -28.21
CA MET A 244 -29.81 67.44 -28.66
C MET A 244 -30.69 68.26 -27.71
N ARG A 245 -30.47 68.17 -26.40
CA ARG A 245 -31.18 69.00 -25.41
C ARG A 245 -30.89 70.48 -25.66
N LEU A 246 -29.64 70.86 -25.86
CA LEU A 246 -29.27 72.25 -26.18
C LEU A 246 -29.93 72.72 -27.49
N ALA A 247 -29.87 71.89 -28.54
CA ALA A 247 -30.52 72.20 -29.81
C ALA A 247 -32.04 72.39 -29.66
N ALA A 248 -32.69 71.59 -28.81
CA ALA A 248 -34.11 71.71 -28.50
C ALA A 248 -34.45 72.96 -27.68
N GLU A 249 -33.59 73.36 -26.73
CA GLU A 249 -33.74 74.62 -25.98
C GLU A 249 -33.65 75.83 -26.91
N GLU A 250 -32.64 75.86 -27.79
CA GLU A 250 -32.45 76.93 -28.77
C GLU A 250 -33.58 76.96 -29.82
N LEU A 251 -34.11 75.79 -30.20
CA LEU A 251 -35.32 75.68 -31.03
C LEU A 251 -36.52 76.33 -30.34
N GLY A 252 -36.69 76.08 -29.03
CA GLY A 252 -37.74 76.69 -28.22
C GLY A 252 -37.60 78.21 -28.12
N ASP A 253 -36.38 78.73 -28.01
CA ASP A 253 -36.11 80.18 -28.06
C ASP A 253 -36.42 80.79 -29.42
N ALA A 254 -35.99 80.15 -30.52
CA ALA A 254 -36.30 80.58 -31.88
C ALA A 254 -37.81 80.63 -32.13
N SER A 255 -38.56 79.63 -31.65
CA SER A 255 -40.03 79.61 -31.74
C SER A 255 -40.67 80.78 -30.99
N ARG A 256 -40.21 81.10 -29.77
CA ARG A 256 -40.67 82.27 -29.03
C ARG A 256 -40.38 83.58 -29.77
N HIS A 257 -39.25 83.64 -30.47
CA HIS A 257 -38.90 84.79 -31.28
C HIS A 257 -39.83 84.94 -32.50
N ILE A 258 -40.14 83.84 -33.19
CA ILE A 258 -41.14 83.81 -34.27
C ILE A 258 -42.49 84.30 -33.75
N ASP A 259 -42.97 83.79 -32.62
CA ASP A 259 -44.26 84.23 -32.03
C ASP A 259 -44.27 85.74 -31.80
N ARG A 260 -43.17 86.29 -31.27
CA ARG A 260 -43.03 87.74 -31.05
C ARG A 260 -43.02 88.53 -32.36
N THR A 261 -42.29 88.07 -33.37
CA THR A 261 -42.25 88.76 -34.68
C THR A 261 -43.58 88.63 -35.42
N ILE A 262 -44.29 87.51 -35.32
CA ILE A 262 -45.65 87.34 -35.84
C ILE A 262 -46.62 88.29 -35.12
N LEU A 263 -46.51 88.47 -33.80
CA LEU A 263 -47.31 89.46 -33.08
C LEU A 263 -47.04 90.88 -33.57
N ILE A 264 -45.77 91.22 -33.86
CA ILE A 264 -45.41 92.50 -34.48
C ILE A 264 -46.01 92.62 -35.89
N ILE A 265 -45.99 91.56 -36.70
CA ILE A 265 -46.62 91.54 -38.03
C ILE A 265 -48.13 91.71 -37.92
N ALA A 266 -48.78 91.07 -36.95
CA ALA A 266 -50.21 91.23 -36.67
C ALA A 266 -50.53 92.67 -36.26
N GLU A 267 -49.74 93.26 -35.35
CA GLU A 267 -49.86 94.67 -34.96
C GLU A 267 -49.68 95.61 -36.15
N ILE A 268 -48.66 95.36 -36.99
CA ILE A 268 -48.41 96.10 -38.22
C ILE A 268 -49.56 95.93 -39.21
N SER A 269 -50.11 94.73 -39.36
CA SER A 269 -51.23 94.43 -40.24
C SER A 269 -52.51 95.14 -39.77
N ASP A 270 -52.76 95.16 -38.47
CA ASP A 270 -53.87 95.91 -37.85
C ASP A 270 -53.67 97.42 -38.04
N GLN A 271 -52.45 97.93 -37.84
CA GLN A 271 -52.09 99.32 -38.17
C GLN A 271 -52.28 99.60 -39.67
N THR A 272 -51.96 98.65 -40.55
CA THR A 272 -52.09 98.78 -42.02
C THR A 272 -53.53 98.83 -42.41
N ASN A 273 -54.34 97.96 -41.84
CA ASN A 273 -55.77 97.89 -42.07
C ASN A 273 -56.44 99.21 -41.60
N LEU A 274 -56.06 99.72 -40.43
CA LEU A 274 -56.53 101.02 -39.92
C LEU A 274 -56.09 102.20 -40.80
N LEU A 275 -54.81 102.24 -41.20
CA LEU A 275 -54.26 103.30 -42.06
C LEU A 275 -54.86 103.26 -43.47
N ALA A 276 -55.01 102.06 -44.06
CA ALA A 276 -55.59 101.85 -45.38
C ALA A 276 -57.09 102.15 -45.42
N LEU A 277 -57.83 101.87 -44.34
CA LEU A 277 -59.24 102.23 -44.22
C LEU A 277 -59.42 103.75 -44.12
N ASN A 278 -58.65 104.42 -43.27
CA ASN A 278 -58.68 105.90 -43.13
C ASN A 278 -58.26 106.60 -44.44
N ALA A 279 -57.30 106.02 -45.15
CA ALA A 279 -56.88 106.43 -46.48
C ALA A 279 -57.96 106.21 -47.56
N ALA A 280 -58.55 105.03 -47.69
CA ALA A 280 -59.56 104.77 -48.72
C ALA A 280 -60.76 105.73 -48.63
N ILE A 281 -61.12 106.15 -47.42
CA ILE A 281 -62.18 107.13 -47.15
C ILE A 281 -61.82 108.53 -47.68
N GLU A 282 -60.59 109.00 -47.47
CA GLU A 282 -60.23 110.40 -47.75
C GLU A 282 -59.73 110.64 -49.20
N ALA A 283 -59.33 109.58 -49.92
CA ALA A 283 -58.89 109.64 -51.33
C ALA A 283 -60.08 109.79 -52.25
N ALA A 284 -61.10 108.95 -51.99
CA ALA A 284 -62.39 108.99 -52.63
C ALA A 284 -63.05 110.38 -52.51
N ARG A 285 -62.62 111.17 -51.52
CA ARG A 285 -63.18 112.49 -51.22
C ARG A 285 -62.46 113.67 -51.90
N ALA A 286 -61.22 113.52 -52.38
CA ALA A 286 -60.35 114.68 -52.66
C ALA A 286 -60.01 114.98 -54.15
N GLY A 287 -60.22 114.07 -55.10
CA GLY A 287 -59.88 114.33 -56.52
C GLY A 287 -58.41 114.77 -56.75
N GLU A 288 -58.14 115.70 -57.67
CA GLU A 288 -56.79 116.27 -57.97
C GLU A 288 -56.06 116.85 -56.73
N HIS A 289 -56.79 117.17 -55.65
CA HIS A 289 -56.23 117.66 -54.40
C HIS A 289 -55.68 116.55 -53.48
N GLY A 290 -55.72 115.29 -53.92
CA GLY A 290 -55.22 114.12 -53.20
C GLY A 290 -53.72 114.11 -52.88
N ARG A 291 -53.00 115.24 -52.86
CA ARG A 291 -51.60 115.31 -52.35
C ARG A 291 -51.46 114.79 -50.91
N GLY A 292 -52.52 114.83 -50.10
CA GLY A 292 -52.56 114.13 -48.81
C GLY A 292 -52.44 112.60 -48.92
N PHE A 293 -52.87 112.01 -50.05
CA PHE A 293 -52.63 110.59 -50.37
C PHE A 293 -51.16 110.27 -50.55
N ALA A 294 -50.34 111.25 -50.88
CA ALA A 294 -48.91 111.03 -50.92
C ALA A 294 -48.36 110.71 -49.52
N VAL A 295 -48.93 111.29 -48.46
CA VAL A 295 -48.55 111.00 -47.06
C VAL A 295 -49.08 109.62 -46.62
N VAL A 296 -50.29 109.27 -47.03
CA VAL A 296 -50.83 107.90 -46.88
C VAL A 296 -49.95 106.88 -47.58
N ALA A 297 -49.53 107.16 -48.81
CA ALA A 297 -48.67 106.28 -49.58
C ALA A 297 -47.31 106.13 -48.90
N ASP A 298 -46.78 107.18 -48.27
CA ASP A 298 -45.57 107.09 -47.44
C ASP A 298 -45.77 106.28 -46.16
N GLU A 299 -46.94 106.32 -45.53
CA GLU A 299 -47.21 105.51 -44.34
C GLU A 299 -47.46 104.04 -44.68
N VAL A 300 -48.21 103.76 -45.76
CA VAL A 300 -48.33 102.40 -46.34
C VAL A 300 -46.97 101.89 -46.81
N ARG A 301 -46.08 102.75 -47.32
CA ARG A 301 -44.69 102.41 -47.68
C ARG A 301 -43.86 102.05 -46.45
N LYS A 302 -43.85 102.87 -45.39
CA LYS A 302 -43.16 102.54 -44.13
C LYS A 302 -43.68 101.26 -43.49
N LEU A 303 -44.97 101.01 -43.62
CA LEU A 303 -45.61 99.84 -43.07
C LEU A 303 -45.33 98.59 -43.89
N ALA A 304 -45.32 98.70 -45.22
CA ALA A 304 -44.80 97.67 -46.11
C ALA A 304 -43.31 97.39 -45.84
N GLU A 305 -42.50 98.41 -45.54
CA GLU A 305 -41.09 98.27 -45.13
C GLU A 305 -40.96 97.55 -43.77
N ARG A 306 -41.79 97.88 -42.77
CA ARG A 306 -41.82 97.19 -41.46
C ARG A 306 -42.33 95.74 -41.59
N THR A 307 -43.40 95.50 -42.35
CA THR A 307 -43.90 94.14 -42.66
C THR A 307 -42.84 93.33 -43.39
N LYS A 308 -42.15 93.93 -44.38
CA LYS A 308 -41.08 93.29 -45.12
C LYS A 308 -39.88 92.97 -44.24
N SER A 309 -39.49 93.86 -43.33
CA SER A 309 -38.43 93.60 -42.36
C SER A 309 -38.79 92.45 -41.42
N ALA A 310 -39.97 92.49 -40.82
CA ALA A 310 -40.44 91.44 -39.91
C ALA A 310 -40.62 90.09 -40.63
N ALA A 311 -41.12 90.09 -41.87
CA ALA A 311 -41.22 88.88 -42.70
C ALA A 311 -39.85 88.31 -43.09
N THR A 312 -38.87 89.18 -43.36
CA THR A 312 -37.48 88.77 -43.61
C THR A 312 -36.87 88.14 -42.35
N GLU A 313 -37.13 88.73 -41.18
CA GLU A 313 -36.70 88.23 -39.88
C GLU A 313 -37.36 86.88 -39.52
N VAL A 314 -38.66 86.72 -39.76
CA VAL A 314 -39.33 85.40 -39.65
C VAL A 314 -38.71 84.39 -40.61
N GLY A 315 -38.42 84.80 -41.85
CA GLY A 315 -37.78 83.94 -42.85
C GLY A 315 -36.40 83.44 -42.41
N THR A 316 -35.56 84.30 -41.83
CA THR A 316 -34.23 83.90 -41.33
C THR A 316 -34.33 83.01 -40.10
N ILE A 317 -35.29 83.25 -39.20
CA ILE A 317 -35.49 82.41 -38.02
C ILE A 317 -36.03 81.03 -38.41
N ILE A 318 -36.98 80.95 -39.35
CA ILE A 318 -37.50 79.67 -39.87
C ILE A 318 -36.40 78.85 -40.55
N GLU A 319 -35.50 79.49 -41.31
CA GLU A 319 -34.39 78.78 -41.94
C GLU A 319 -33.41 78.23 -40.89
N SER A 320 -33.10 79.02 -39.84
CA SER A 320 -32.31 78.55 -38.70
C SER A 320 -32.99 77.40 -37.94
N LEU A 321 -34.30 77.49 -37.73
CA LEU A 321 -35.12 76.46 -37.11
C LEU A 321 -35.05 75.14 -37.90
N ARG A 322 -35.21 75.20 -39.22
CA ARG A 322 -35.15 74.04 -40.11
C ARG A 322 -33.78 73.36 -40.07
N ALA A 323 -32.71 74.15 -40.05
CA ALA A 323 -31.35 73.60 -39.91
C ALA A 323 -31.16 72.88 -38.56
N ARG A 324 -31.61 73.49 -37.44
CA ARG A 324 -31.51 72.90 -36.10
C ARG A 324 -32.32 71.62 -35.93
N VAL A 325 -33.54 71.57 -36.48
CA VAL A 325 -34.35 70.34 -36.52
C VAL A 325 -33.66 69.24 -37.34
N GLY A 326 -33.01 69.61 -38.46
CA GLY A 326 -32.20 68.67 -39.24
C GLY A 326 -31.08 68.03 -38.42
N VAL A 327 -30.33 68.85 -37.67
CA VAL A 327 -29.27 68.37 -36.76
C VAL A 327 -29.83 67.45 -35.67
N MET A 328 -30.97 67.81 -35.05
CA MET A 328 -31.59 66.96 -34.04
C MET A 328 -32.01 65.59 -34.59
N ILE A 329 -32.59 65.54 -35.79
CA ILE A 329 -32.99 64.28 -36.43
C ILE A 329 -31.77 63.41 -36.71
N GLU A 330 -30.69 63.99 -37.24
CA GLU A 330 -29.44 63.27 -37.51
C GLU A 330 -28.81 62.73 -36.21
N GLN A 331 -28.69 63.55 -35.18
CA GLN A 331 -28.16 63.15 -33.87
C GLN A 331 -29.02 62.07 -33.21
N THR A 332 -30.35 62.14 -33.34
CA THR A 332 -31.28 61.11 -32.83
C THR A 332 -31.08 59.78 -33.57
N GLY A 333 -30.96 59.83 -34.90
CA GLY A 333 -30.71 58.64 -35.71
C GLY A 333 -29.40 57.95 -35.30
N GLN A 334 -28.32 58.71 -35.20
CA GLN A 334 -27.01 58.18 -34.79
C GLN A 334 -27.02 57.63 -33.36
N ALA A 335 -27.63 58.34 -32.41
CA ALA A 335 -27.74 57.84 -31.03
C ALA A 335 -28.59 56.57 -30.93
N SER A 336 -29.66 56.46 -31.72
CA SER A 336 -30.48 55.25 -31.78
C SER A 336 -29.70 54.05 -32.33
N GLU A 337 -28.89 54.24 -33.37
CA GLU A 337 -28.08 53.18 -33.97
C GLU A 337 -26.99 52.67 -33.01
N VAL A 338 -26.29 53.59 -32.34
CA VAL A 338 -25.31 53.24 -31.29
C VAL A 338 -26.01 52.52 -30.12
N SER A 339 -27.20 52.97 -29.72
CA SER A 339 -27.96 52.34 -28.63
C SER A 339 -28.39 50.91 -28.96
N VAL A 340 -28.80 50.63 -30.21
CA VAL A 340 -29.14 49.27 -30.65
C VAL A 340 -27.90 48.37 -30.64
N THR A 341 -26.77 48.90 -31.10
CA THR A 341 -25.48 48.19 -31.09
C THR A 341 -25.04 47.84 -29.67
N ALA A 342 -25.08 48.82 -28.75
CA ALA A 342 -24.75 48.63 -27.35
C ALA A 342 -25.67 47.60 -26.67
N ALA A 343 -26.98 47.61 -26.97
CA ALA A 343 -27.92 46.62 -26.45
C ALA A 343 -27.61 45.20 -26.95
N GLY A 344 -27.17 45.05 -28.21
CA GLY A 344 -26.67 43.79 -28.76
C GLY A 344 -25.43 43.28 -28.00
N GLN A 345 -24.44 44.14 -27.78
CA GLN A 345 -23.22 43.82 -27.02
C GLN A 345 -23.53 43.42 -25.57
N VAL A 346 -24.47 44.10 -24.90
CA VAL A 346 -24.92 43.72 -23.54
C VAL A 346 -25.55 42.32 -23.52
N THR A 347 -26.34 41.98 -24.53
CA THR A 347 -26.96 40.65 -24.64
C THR A 347 -25.90 39.56 -24.82
N GLU A 348 -24.91 39.82 -25.67
CA GLU A 348 -23.79 38.90 -25.88
C GLU A 348 -22.92 38.75 -24.62
N PHE A 349 -22.59 39.86 -23.96
CA PHE A 349 -21.87 39.86 -22.68
C PHE A 349 -22.61 39.00 -21.64
N ARG A 350 -23.92 39.18 -21.49
CA ARG A 350 -24.74 38.37 -20.58
C ARG A 350 -24.63 36.89 -20.90
N ALA A 351 -24.71 36.51 -22.18
CA ALA A 351 -24.61 35.10 -22.59
C ALA A 351 -23.22 34.52 -22.28
N ARG A 352 -22.14 35.28 -22.53
CA ARG A 352 -20.76 34.88 -22.18
C ARG A 352 -20.59 34.73 -20.67
N PHE A 353 -21.12 35.66 -19.89
CA PHE A 353 -21.05 35.63 -18.44
C PHE A 353 -21.76 34.41 -17.82
N LEU A 354 -22.93 34.03 -18.36
CA LEU A 354 -23.63 32.82 -17.93
C LEU A 354 -22.81 31.55 -18.20
N ARG A 355 -22.18 31.43 -19.38
CA ARG A 355 -21.27 30.31 -19.69
C ARG A 355 -20.05 30.28 -18.77
N PHE A 356 -19.49 31.43 -18.45
CA PHE A 356 -18.38 31.54 -17.49
C PHE A 356 -18.78 31.06 -16.09
N ALA A 357 -19.99 31.41 -15.62
CA ALA A 357 -20.51 30.94 -14.34
C ALA A 357 -20.70 29.41 -14.31
N GLU A 358 -21.33 28.85 -15.35
CA GLU A 358 -21.52 27.40 -15.50
C GLU A 358 -20.18 26.65 -15.56
N SER A 359 -19.23 27.15 -16.34
CA SER A 359 -17.88 26.61 -16.44
C SER A 359 -17.16 26.62 -15.09
N THR A 360 -17.32 27.70 -14.31
CA THR A 360 -16.74 27.81 -12.96
C THR A 360 -17.33 26.79 -11.99
N GLU A 361 -18.66 26.58 -12.01
CA GLU A 361 -19.31 25.54 -11.20
C GLU A 361 -18.80 24.14 -11.56
N PHE A 362 -18.62 23.87 -12.86
CA PHE A 362 -18.06 22.60 -13.33
C PHE A 362 -16.62 22.40 -12.83
N THR A 363 -15.77 23.42 -12.93
CA THR A 363 -14.39 23.40 -12.43
C THR A 363 -14.32 23.14 -10.92
N LEU A 364 -15.21 23.76 -10.13
CA LEU A 364 -15.30 23.49 -8.69
C LEU A 364 -15.68 22.03 -8.39
N GLY A 365 -16.53 21.42 -9.22
CA GLY A 365 -16.87 20.00 -9.12
C GLY A 365 -15.67 19.07 -9.39
N LEU A 366 -14.87 19.36 -10.42
CA LEU A 366 -13.64 18.63 -10.71
C LEU A 366 -12.60 18.78 -9.59
N LEU A 367 -12.39 20.01 -9.11
CA LEU A 367 -11.49 20.28 -7.98
C LEU A 367 -11.90 19.54 -6.71
N ALA A 368 -13.20 19.49 -6.40
CA ALA A 368 -13.70 18.76 -5.24
C ALA A 368 -13.39 17.26 -5.32
N ARG A 369 -13.56 16.67 -6.51
CA ARG A 369 -13.26 15.25 -6.76
C ARG A 369 -11.78 14.96 -6.66
N ALA A 370 -10.94 15.74 -7.33
CA ALA A 370 -9.50 15.56 -7.30
C ALA A 370 -8.96 15.68 -5.87
N LYS A 371 -9.54 16.59 -5.07
CA LYS A 371 -9.22 16.71 -3.64
C LYS A 371 -9.64 15.48 -2.84
N ASP A 372 -10.86 14.97 -3.06
CA ASP A 372 -11.36 13.76 -2.39
C ASP A 372 -10.52 12.51 -2.75
N LEU A 373 -10.09 12.38 -4.02
CA LEU A 373 -9.21 11.31 -4.47
C LEU A 373 -7.80 11.43 -3.89
N SER A 374 -7.25 12.65 -3.81
CA SER A 374 -5.95 12.92 -3.18
C SER A 374 -5.97 12.58 -1.68
N ASP A 375 -7.00 13.02 -0.95
CA ASP A 375 -7.17 12.71 0.48
C ASP A 375 -7.30 11.19 0.72
N ALA A 376 -8.03 10.49 -0.15
CA ALA A 376 -8.17 9.03 -0.09
C ALA A 376 -6.84 8.31 -0.38
N SER A 377 -6.08 8.78 -1.37
CA SER A 377 -4.74 8.26 -1.69
C SER A 377 -3.76 8.42 -0.51
N LEU A 378 -3.78 9.56 0.18
CA LEU A 378 -3.00 9.76 1.40
C LEU A 378 -3.39 8.77 2.51
N ALA A 379 -4.68 8.58 2.76
CA ALA A 379 -5.15 7.61 3.75
C ALA A 379 -4.73 6.17 3.41
N LYS A 380 -4.72 5.81 2.13
CA LYS A 380 -4.19 4.50 1.67
C LYS A 380 -2.70 4.37 1.93
N LEU A 381 -1.91 5.43 1.71
CA LEU A 381 -0.48 5.41 2.03
C LEU A 381 -0.21 5.26 3.52
N ASP A 382 -0.97 5.96 4.38
CA ASP A 382 -0.84 5.82 5.83
C ASP A 382 -1.09 4.37 6.28
N HIS A 383 -2.09 3.71 5.69
CA HIS A 383 -2.35 2.29 5.92
C HIS A 383 -1.21 1.38 5.45
N VAL A 384 -0.67 1.64 4.25
CA VAL A 384 0.48 0.89 3.72
C VAL A 384 1.71 1.06 4.60
N LEU A 385 1.94 2.27 5.13
CA LEU A 385 3.02 2.56 6.06
C LEU A 385 2.83 1.81 7.39
N TYR A 386 1.61 1.73 7.91
CA TYR A 386 1.33 0.89 9.08
C TYR A 386 1.69 -0.58 8.81
N MET A 387 1.28 -1.14 7.67
CA MET A 387 1.64 -2.51 7.29
C MET A 387 3.15 -2.71 7.14
N GLN A 388 3.89 -1.73 6.58
CA GLN A 388 5.35 -1.80 6.52
C GLN A 388 5.99 -1.81 7.92
N ASN A 389 5.50 -0.98 8.84
CA ASN A 389 5.97 -1.01 10.22
C ASN A 389 5.68 -2.36 10.88
N ALA A 390 4.55 -3.01 10.58
CA ALA A 390 4.25 -4.35 11.06
C ALA A 390 5.27 -5.39 10.53
N TYR A 391 5.61 -5.36 9.23
CA TYR A 391 6.64 -6.25 8.67
C TYR A 391 8.02 -5.99 9.26
N THR A 392 8.44 -4.73 9.36
CA THR A 392 9.71 -4.37 9.99
C THR A 392 9.74 -4.81 11.45
N ALA A 393 8.65 -4.66 12.20
CA ALA A 393 8.55 -5.15 13.56
C ALA A 393 8.73 -6.68 13.66
N ILE A 394 8.26 -7.44 12.67
CA ILE A 394 8.50 -8.90 12.63
C ILE A 394 9.97 -9.20 12.34
N GLU A 395 10.58 -8.48 11.39
CA GLU A 395 12.00 -8.63 11.04
C GLU A 395 12.94 -8.28 12.20
N THR A 396 12.57 -7.30 13.03
CA THR A 396 13.30 -6.89 14.23
C THR A 396 12.85 -7.64 15.49
N ASN A 397 12.08 -8.73 15.36
CA ASN A 397 11.61 -9.56 16.47
C ASN A 397 10.85 -8.78 17.57
N GLY A 398 10.09 -7.77 17.17
CA GLY A 398 9.23 -6.97 18.05
C GLY A 398 9.92 -5.75 18.67
N ASP A 399 11.14 -5.44 18.25
CA ASP A 399 11.94 -4.33 18.79
C ASP A 399 11.99 -3.10 17.86
N GLY A 400 12.28 -1.93 18.44
CA GLY A 400 12.46 -0.67 17.72
C GLY A 400 11.17 0.14 17.47
N ASP A 401 11.34 1.27 16.78
CA ASP A 401 10.26 2.25 16.58
C ASP A 401 9.10 1.68 15.75
N ALA A 402 9.40 0.85 14.75
CA ALA A 402 8.38 0.20 13.92
C ALA A 402 7.42 -0.68 14.76
N ALA A 403 7.95 -1.39 15.76
CA ALA A 403 7.12 -2.17 16.68
C ALA A 403 6.23 -1.29 17.56
N SER A 404 6.68 -0.08 17.94
CA SER A 404 5.86 0.87 18.68
C SER A 404 4.67 1.36 17.85
N VAL A 405 4.87 1.59 16.55
CA VAL A 405 3.80 1.96 15.61
C VAL A 405 2.85 0.78 15.38
N ALA A 406 3.38 -0.43 15.16
CA ALA A 406 2.57 -1.63 14.93
C ALA A 406 1.68 -1.98 16.13
N ARG A 407 2.10 -1.64 17.37
CA ARG A 407 1.30 -1.81 18.61
C ARG A 407 0.18 -0.79 18.78
N GLN A 408 0.10 0.26 17.97
CA GLN A 408 -1.04 1.18 18.02
C GLN A 408 -2.32 0.44 17.65
N ASP A 409 -3.42 0.83 18.31
CA ASP A 409 -4.75 0.33 17.96
C ASP A 409 -5.28 1.02 16.68
N ALA A 410 -6.41 0.51 16.20
CA ALA A 410 -7.04 0.98 14.97
C ALA A 410 -7.54 2.43 15.03
N GLN A 411 -7.70 3.02 16.22
CA GLN A 411 -8.17 4.40 16.38
C GLN A 411 -6.98 5.38 16.49
N ALA A 412 -5.92 4.94 17.15
CA ALA A 412 -4.70 5.70 17.39
C ALA A 412 -3.76 5.75 16.17
N SER A 413 -3.95 4.90 15.17
CA SER A 413 -3.22 4.95 13.91
C SER A 413 -3.56 6.22 13.10
N GLU A 414 -2.70 6.61 12.14
CA GLU A 414 -2.98 7.75 11.25
C GLU A 414 -4.30 7.57 10.47
N LEU A 415 -4.52 6.37 9.92
CA LEU A 415 -5.79 6.02 9.27
C LEU A 415 -6.96 6.09 10.26
N GLY A 416 -6.76 5.64 11.50
CA GLY A 416 -7.74 5.75 12.58
C GLY A 416 -8.15 7.19 12.84
N ARG A 417 -7.17 8.09 13.03
CA ARG A 417 -7.43 9.53 13.20
C ARG A 417 -8.18 10.12 12.01
N TRP A 418 -7.74 9.79 10.79
CA TRP A 418 -8.43 10.20 9.56
C TRP A 418 -9.89 9.74 9.53
N TYR A 419 -10.15 8.50 9.97
CA TYR A 419 -11.47 7.89 10.00
C TYR A 419 -12.38 8.45 11.11
N TYR A 420 -11.90 8.57 12.35
CA TYR A 420 -12.76 8.91 13.48
C TYR A 420 -12.93 10.41 13.72
N GLU A 421 -11.89 11.20 13.45
CA GLU A 421 -11.81 12.62 13.86
C GLU A 421 -11.46 13.56 12.70
N GLY A 422 -10.85 13.02 11.64
CA GLY A 422 -10.26 13.79 10.56
C GLY A 422 -11.15 14.04 9.35
N THR A 423 -10.49 14.32 8.23
CA THR A 423 -11.14 14.63 6.95
C THR A 423 -11.98 13.47 6.44
N GLY A 424 -11.58 12.22 6.69
CA GLY A 424 -12.31 11.02 6.32
C GLY A 424 -13.75 11.05 6.83
N ARG A 425 -13.96 11.33 8.12
CA ARG A 425 -15.29 11.50 8.71
C ARG A 425 -16.05 12.66 8.10
N ALA A 426 -15.44 13.84 8.04
CA ALA A 426 -16.09 15.05 7.54
C ALA A 426 -16.58 14.91 6.09
N ARG A 427 -15.91 14.05 5.30
CA ARG A 427 -16.12 13.90 3.86
C ARG A 427 -16.93 12.68 3.48
N PHE A 428 -16.71 11.55 4.15
CA PHE A 428 -17.21 10.25 3.71
C PHE A 428 -18.16 9.58 4.71
N ALA A 429 -18.48 10.19 5.86
CA ALA A 429 -19.38 9.59 6.86
C ALA A 429 -20.78 9.22 6.32
N GLY A 430 -21.23 9.87 5.26
CA GLY A 430 -22.50 9.55 4.58
C GLY A 430 -22.45 8.35 3.64
N THR A 431 -21.28 7.77 3.39
CA THR A 431 -21.10 6.65 2.46
C THR A 431 -21.25 5.29 3.16
N ASP A 432 -21.69 4.27 2.43
CA ASP A 432 -21.81 2.90 2.95
C ASP A 432 -20.43 2.26 3.10
N ALA A 433 -19.51 2.58 2.19
CA ALA A 433 -18.12 2.14 2.26
C ALA A 433 -17.42 2.62 3.54
N PHE A 434 -17.67 3.86 3.99
CA PHE A 434 -17.11 4.37 5.24
C PHE A 434 -17.54 3.54 6.45
N ARG A 435 -18.81 3.17 6.55
CA ARG A 435 -19.30 2.32 7.66
C ARG A 435 -18.72 0.90 7.61
N ARG A 436 -18.47 0.37 6.41
CA ARG A 436 -17.91 -0.98 6.22
C ARG A 436 -16.42 -1.08 6.54
N MET A 437 -15.66 0.01 6.44
CA MET A 437 -14.20 0.00 6.64
C MET A 437 -13.77 -0.27 8.09
N ALA A 438 -14.58 0.10 9.10
CA ALA A 438 -14.18 0.02 10.50
C ALA A 438 -13.76 -1.40 10.93
N LYS A 439 -14.56 -2.41 10.58
CA LYS A 439 -14.33 -3.79 11.00
C LYS A 439 -13.06 -4.41 10.36
N PRO A 440 -12.84 -4.32 9.03
CA PRO A 440 -11.58 -4.74 8.44
C PRO A 440 -10.37 -4.00 9.03
N ASN A 441 -10.49 -2.70 9.32
CA ASN A 441 -9.40 -1.96 9.95
C ASN A 441 -9.06 -2.50 11.35
N GLU A 442 -10.07 -2.75 12.20
CA GLU A 442 -9.86 -3.42 13.50
C GLU A 442 -9.19 -4.79 13.34
N GLN A 443 -9.64 -5.59 12.37
CA GLN A 443 -9.06 -6.91 12.10
C GLN A 443 -7.59 -6.87 11.69
N VAL A 444 -7.16 -5.86 10.91
CA VAL A 444 -5.75 -5.67 10.57
C VAL A 444 -4.92 -5.53 11.84
N HIS A 445 -5.33 -4.62 12.73
CA HIS A 445 -4.61 -4.33 13.97
C HIS A 445 -4.62 -5.54 14.92
N GLU A 446 -5.76 -6.22 15.10
CA GLU A 446 -5.88 -7.42 15.93
C GLU A 446 -4.89 -8.52 15.48
N ARG A 447 -4.77 -8.76 14.17
CA ARG A 447 -3.88 -9.78 13.62
C ARG A 447 -2.41 -9.40 13.71
N VAL A 448 -2.07 -8.14 13.48
CA VAL A 448 -0.70 -7.63 13.69
C VAL A 448 -0.31 -7.76 15.17
N HIS A 449 -1.20 -7.40 16.09
CA HIS A 449 -0.95 -7.53 17.54
C HIS A 449 -0.79 -8.99 17.95
N GLU A 450 -1.59 -9.90 17.39
CA GLU A 450 -1.42 -11.35 17.61
C GLU A 450 -0.01 -11.80 17.21
N VAL A 451 0.49 -11.36 16.05
CA VAL A 451 1.86 -11.70 15.61
C VAL A 451 2.92 -11.16 16.56
N LEU A 452 2.76 -9.91 17.03
CA LEU A 452 3.70 -9.31 17.99
C LEU A 452 3.72 -10.05 19.34
N VAL A 453 2.59 -10.60 19.79
CA VAL A 453 2.53 -11.44 20.98
C VAL A 453 3.21 -12.79 20.75
N LEU A 454 3.05 -13.38 19.56
CA LEU A 454 3.66 -14.65 19.19
C LEU A 454 5.20 -14.55 19.02
N LEU A 455 5.73 -13.38 18.62
CA LEU A 455 7.17 -13.12 18.60
C LEU A 455 7.83 -13.23 19.98
N GLY A 456 7.07 -13.00 21.05
CA GLY A 456 7.55 -13.18 22.43
C GLY A 456 7.57 -14.63 22.91
N GLN A 457 7.13 -15.60 22.10
CA GLN A 457 7.14 -17.03 22.40
C GLN A 457 8.34 -17.72 21.75
N ASP A 458 8.55 -19.00 22.07
CA ASP A 458 9.63 -19.82 21.48
C ASP A 458 9.28 -20.31 20.05
N TRP A 459 9.02 -19.35 19.16
CA TRP A 459 8.61 -19.62 17.78
C TRP A 459 9.72 -20.23 16.91
N GLU A 460 10.96 -20.09 17.35
CA GLU A 460 12.15 -20.62 16.68
C GLU A 460 12.26 -22.14 16.86
N ASN A 461 11.71 -22.67 17.96
CA ASN A 461 11.65 -24.12 18.23
C ASN A 461 10.25 -24.74 18.06
N ASP A 462 9.17 -23.95 17.96
CA ASP A 462 7.82 -24.44 17.69
C ASP A 462 7.31 -24.05 16.29
N PRO A 463 7.33 -25.00 15.32
CA PRO A 463 6.81 -24.76 13.97
C PRO A 463 5.36 -24.28 13.94
N LYS A 464 4.53 -24.63 14.94
CA LYS A 464 3.12 -24.23 15.00
C LYS A 464 2.98 -22.74 15.28
N VAL A 465 3.85 -22.18 16.11
CA VAL A 465 3.85 -20.73 16.41
C VAL A 465 4.22 -19.96 15.16
N CYS A 466 5.27 -20.38 14.44
CA CYS A 466 5.68 -19.80 13.17
C CYS A 466 4.55 -19.87 12.11
N GLU A 467 3.86 -21.01 11.99
CA GLU A 467 2.70 -21.14 11.08
C GLU A 467 1.53 -20.25 11.48
N ARG A 468 1.25 -20.12 12.78
CA ARG A 468 0.21 -19.22 13.28
C ARG A 468 0.52 -17.76 12.96
N MET A 469 1.78 -17.33 13.10
CA MET A 469 2.22 -15.98 12.73
C MET A 469 2.02 -15.71 11.22
N MET A 470 2.44 -16.65 10.37
CA MET A 470 2.24 -16.52 8.91
C MET A 470 0.75 -16.44 8.54
N ASN A 471 -0.11 -17.22 9.19
CA ASN A 471 -1.55 -17.17 8.95
C ASN A 471 -2.17 -15.86 9.43
N ALA A 472 -1.81 -15.39 10.62
CA ALA A 472 -2.27 -14.09 11.13
C ALA A 472 -1.88 -12.94 10.19
N MET A 473 -0.65 -12.92 9.66
CA MET A 473 -0.26 -11.89 8.68
C MET A 473 -1.01 -12.01 7.35
N ARG A 474 -1.32 -13.22 6.87
CA ARG A 474 -2.17 -13.38 5.67
C ARG A 474 -3.58 -12.83 5.90
N GLU A 475 -4.16 -13.09 7.07
CA GLU A 475 -5.47 -12.54 7.45
C GLU A 475 -5.42 -11.00 7.56
N ALA A 476 -4.35 -10.44 8.13
CA ALA A 476 -4.12 -9.01 8.17
C ALA A 476 -4.06 -8.41 6.74
N GLU A 477 -3.37 -9.06 5.81
CA GLU A 477 -3.29 -8.60 4.41
C GLU A 477 -4.60 -8.72 3.63
N MET A 478 -5.44 -9.71 3.97
CA MET A 478 -6.79 -9.80 3.42
C MET A 478 -7.66 -8.65 3.91
N ALA A 479 -7.70 -8.42 5.23
CA ALA A 479 -8.44 -7.31 5.82
C ALA A 479 -7.91 -5.94 5.33
N SER A 480 -6.59 -5.81 5.16
CA SER A 480 -5.94 -4.64 4.56
C SER A 480 -6.45 -4.36 3.15
N SER A 481 -6.62 -5.40 2.34
CA SER A 481 -7.17 -5.26 0.99
C SER A 481 -8.64 -4.76 1.02
N GLU A 482 -9.43 -5.17 2.01
CA GLU A 482 -10.80 -4.67 2.22
C GLU A 482 -10.83 -3.21 2.70
N VAL A 483 -9.88 -2.79 3.54
CA VAL A 483 -9.72 -1.39 3.95
C VAL A 483 -9.46 -0.50 2.73
N LEU A 484 -8.45 -0.85 1.92
CA LEU A 484 -8.09 -0.09 0.72
C LEU A 484 -9.26 -0.03 -0.28
N GLY A 485 -9.94 -1.16 -0.52
CA GLY A 485 -11.12 -1.19 -1.39
C GLY A 485 -12.31 -0.39 -0.84
N SER A 486 -12.44 -0.27 0.49
CA SER A 486 -13.45 0.60 1.10
C SER A 486 -13.12 2.07 0.87
N ILE A 487 -11.85 2.48 0.98
CA ILE A 487 -11.43 3.86 0.70
C ILE A 487 -11.73 4.24 -0.76
N ASP A 488 -11.45 3.34 -1.72
CA ASP A 488 -11.80 3.56 -3.14
C ASP A 488 -13.31 3.71 -3.34
N ALA A 489 -14.09 2.83 -2.69
CA ALA A 489 -15.54 2.87 -2.78
C ALA A 489 -16.14 4.15 -2.17
N MET A 490 -15.53 4.74 -1.14
CA MET A 490 -15.99 6.01 -0.54
C MET A 490 -15.95 7.17 -1.55
N VAL A 491 -14.84 7.28 -2.29
CA VAL A 491 -14.69 8.31 -3.34
C VAL A 491 -15.73 8.11 -4.43
N GLY A 492 -15.89 6.86 -4.91
CA GLY A 492 -16.88 6.52 -5.92
C GLY A 492 -18.32 6.79 -5.48
N GLU A 493 -18.71 6.37 -4.28
CA GLU A 493 -20.06 6.58 -3.72
C GLU A 493 -20.40 8.08 -3.59
N ARG A 494 -19.44 8.90 -3.18
CA ARG A 494 -19.63 10.35 -3.03
C ARG A 494 -19.83 11.06 -4.36
N HIS A 495 -19.11 10.68 -5.41
CA HIS A 495 -19.16 11.36 -6.70
C HIS A 495 -20.11 10.74 -7.73
N ARG A 496 -20.77 9.60 -7.43
CA ARG A 496 -21.77 8.95 -8.31
C ARG A 496 -22.83 9.91 -8.86
N ALA A 497 -23.36 10.82 -8.03
CA ALA A 497 -24.37 11.79 -8.47
C ALA A 497 -23.77 12.79 -9.47
N SER A 498 -22.57 13.32 -9.19
CA SER A 498 -21.84 14.23 -10.08
C SER A 498 -21.42 13.56 -11.38
N ASP A 499 -21.06 12.26 -11.37
CA ASP A 499 -20.76 11.48 -12.56
C ASP A 499 -21.97 11.34 -13.49
N SER A 500 -23.16 11.10 -12.91
CA SER A 500 -24.38 11.01 -13.69
C SER A 500 -24.76 12.34 -14.35
N MET A 501 -24.46 13.47 -13.70
CA MET A 501 -24.69 14.81 -14.24
C MET A 501 -23.64 15.20 -15.28
N ALA A 502 -22.35 14.91 -15.04
CA ALA A 502 -21.27 15.15 -16.00
C ALA A 502 -21.42 14.30 -17.28
N ALA A 503 -21.85 13.04 -17.15
CA ALA A 503 -22.15 12.19 -18.29
C ALA A 503 -23.32 12.73 -19.13
N ARG A 504 -24.36 13.28 -18.48
CA ARG A 504 -25.48 13.94 -19.16
C ARG A 504 -25.04 15.25 -19.85
N ALA A 505 -24.22 16.06 -19.19
CA ALA A 505 -23.71 17.32 -19.75
C ALA A 505 -22.87 17.08 -21.01
N ARG A 506 -21.98 16.08 -21.02
CA ARG A 506 -21.18 15.70 -22.20
C ARG A 506 -22.03 15.27 -23.40
N THR A 507 -23.13 14.54 -23.17
CA THR A 507 -24.06 14.16 -24.27
C THR A 507 -24.88 15.32 -24.85
N THR A 508 -24.96 16.46 -24.16
CA THR A 508 -25.65 17.67 -24.64
C THR A 508 -24.73 18.63 -25.41
N VAL A 509 -23.41 18.51 -25.27
CA VAL A 509 -22.43 19.34 -26.00
C VAL A 509 -22.09 18.73 -27.38
N ASP A 510 -22.24 17.40 -27.53
CA ASP A 510 -22.09 16.68 -28.81
C ASP A 510 -23.39 16.64 -29.66
N ARG A 511 -24.42 17.39 -29.29
CA ARG A 511 -25.68 17.58 -30.05
C ARG A 511 -25.93 19.05 -30.27
#